data_AF-A0A1M3D0Z0-F1
#
_entry.id   AF-A0A1M3D0Z0-F1
#
_cell.length_a   1.000
_cell.length_b   1.000
_cell.length_c   1.000
_cell.angle_alpha   90.00
_cell.angle_beta   90.00
_cell.angle_gamma   90.00
#
_symmetry.space_group_name_H-M   'P 1'
#
loop_
_entity.id
_entity.type
_entity.pdbx_description
1 polymer ?
#
loop_
_entity_poly.entity_id
_entity_poly.type
_entity_poly.pdbx_seq_one_letter_code
_entity_poly.pdbx_strand_id
1 'polypeptide(L)'
;MKKNNENGVIGDASPEQMAAPALRKYREKIKARYPDVNPEKDEDWLDLEDKYAEDVETELGKYKTAEESLNEAMRAEPEFAQIAYDIAVNKMPFRVAVAKSLSQEDLIPQEGDPDYEEYRRVREEKITQNKAFEERTKQIAENEAKTLSAIDAFAEENGYTEEQKDGLITLINDTFDKLIMKEITPELLLSFHKMMNFDNEVKAAEEAGKIEGRNEAIDVKKKADKENKSGDGVPIPAGAKVPDKQERRGNSLFEGVGNRPKI
;
A
#
# COMPACT_ATOMS: atom_id res chain seq x y z
N MET A 1 -3.35 27.57 -72.24
CA MET A 1 -2.56 27.64 -70.99
C MET A 1 -3.52 27.62 -69.81
N LYS A 2 -3.60 26.48 -69.11
CA LYS A 2 -3.90 26.36 -67.68
C LYS A 2 -3.63 24.90 -67.32
N LYS A 3 -2.51 24.70 -66.61
CA LYS A 3 -2.10 23.43 -65.99
C LYS A 3 -3.07 23.15 -64.84
N ASN A 4 -3.55 21.93 -64.71
CA ASN A 4 -3.97 21.39 -63.41
C ASN A 4 -3.33 20.01 -63.27
N ASN A 5 -2.28 19.98 -62.43
CA ASN A 5 -1.74 18.78 -61.82
C ASN A 5 -2.80 18.21 -60.87
N GLU A 6 -3.23 16.98 -61.10
CA GLU A 6 -3.78 16.14 -60.04
C GLU A 6 -2.74 15.06 -59.73
N ASN A 7 -1.77 15.45 -58.90
CA ASN A 7 -1.02 14.48 -58.11
C ASN A 7 -2.00 13.91 -57.08
N GLY A 8 -2.67 12.82 -57.46
CA GLY A 8 -3.37 11.96 -56.50
C GLY A 8 -2.32 11.33 -55.60
N VAL A 9 -2.27 11.79 -54.36
CA VAL A 9 -1.51 11.16 -53.27
C VAL A 9 -1.99 9.72 -53.17
N ILE A 10 -1.15 8.77 -53.59
CA ILE A 10 -1.30 7.37 -53.19
C ILE A 10 -1.03 7.38 -51.70
N GLY A 11 -2.09 7.37 -50.89
CA GLY A 11 -1.96 7.16 -49.45
C GLY A 11 -1.38 5.77 -49.24
N ASP A 12 -0.25 5.68 -48.54
CA ASP A 12 0.40 4.42 -48.19
C ASP A 12 -0.58 3.56 -47.38
N ALA A 13 -1.21 2.59 -48.05
CA ALA A 13 -2.00 1.58 -47.36
C ALA A 13 -1.05 0.75 -46.49
N SER A 14 -1.41 0.57 -45.21
CA SER A 14 -0.59 -0.23 -44.28
C SER A 14 -0.42 -1.65 -44.85
N PRO A 15 0.73 -2.31 -44.64
CA PRO A 15 0.95 -3.70 -45.08
C PRO A 15 -0.18 -4.66 -44.68
N GLU A 16 -0.86 -4.40 -43.56
CA GLU A 16 -2.01 -5.18 -43.07
C GLU A 16 -3.28 -5.00 -43.94
N GLN A 17 -3.46 -3.84 -44.58
CA GLN A 17 -4.57 -3.56 -45.50
C GLN A 17 -4.36 -4.16 -46.88
N MET A 18 -3.11 -4.40 -47.27
CA MET A 18 -2.74 -5.04 -48.53
C MET A 18 -2.62 -6.57 -48.43
N ALA A 19 -2.65 -7.13 -47.22
CA ALA A 19 -2.53 -8.56 -46.96
C ALA A 19 -3.75 -9.36 -47.47
N ALA A 20 -3.51 -10.56 -47.97
CA ALA A 20 -4.57 -11.51 -48.32
C ALA A 20 -5.45 -11.83 -47.09
N PRO A 21 -6.75 -12.11 -47.26
CA PRO A 21 -7.69 -12.30 -46.14
C PRO A 21 -7.25 -13.33 -45.08
N ALA A 22 -6.58 -14.42 -45.50
CA ALA A 22 -6.07 -15.45 -44.59
C ALA A 22 -4.91 -14.95 -43.71
N LEU A 23 -3.97 -14.19 -44.31
CA LEU A 23 -2.85 -13.58 -43.59
C LEU A 23 -3.33 -12.54 -42.58
N ARG A 24 -4.33 -11.74 -42.94
CA ARG A 24 -4.97 -10.78 -42.02
C ARG A 24 -5.58 -11.48 -40.81
N LYS A 25 -6.35 -12.56 -40.99
CA LYS A 25 -6.94 -13.32 -39.87
C LYS A 25 -5.87 -13.95 -38.96
N TYR A 26 -4.75 -14.37 -39.52
CA TYR A 26 -3.61 -14.89 -38.75
C TYR A 26 -2.97 -13.77 -37.91
N ARG A 27 -2.67 -12.63 -38.52
CA ARG A 27 -2.12 -11.44 -37.86
C ARG A 27 -3.05 -10.86 -36.78
N GLU A 28 -4.37 -10.92 -36.97
CA GLU A 28 -5.35 -10.55 -35.94
C GLU A 28 -5.23 -11.43 -34.68
N LYS A 29 -4.97 -12.73 -34.81
CA LYS A 29 -4.73 -13.61 -33.64
C LYS A 29 -3.45 -13.26 -32.91
N ILE A 30 -2.40 -12.91 -33.66
CA ILE A 30 -1.11 -12.51 -33.10
C ILE A 30 -1.27 -11.19 -32.34
N LYS A 31 -1.94 -10.19 -32.92
CA LYS A 31 -2.25 -8.92 -32.24
C LYS A 31 -3.12 -9.11 -30.99
N ALA A 32 -4.05 -10.05 -31.01
CA ALA A 32 -4.83 -10.37 -29.81
C ALA A 32 -3.95 -10.89 -28.65
N ARG A 33 -2.82 -11.54 -28.96
CA ARG A 33 -1.83 -11.99 -27.98
C ARG A 33 -0.85 -10.90 -27.58
N TYR A 34 -0.53 -9.98 -28.49
CA TYR A 34 0.42 -8.88 -28.30
C TYR A 34 -0.24 -7.52 -28.60
N PRO A 35 -1.19 -7.07 -27.77
CA PRO A 35 -1.97 -5.86 -28.05
C PRO A 35 -1.13 -4.57 -28.04
N ASP A 36 0.00 -4.58 -27.34
CA ASP A 36 0.88 -3.42 -27.18
C ASP A 36 1.93 -3.29 -28.30
N VAL A 37 2.01 -4.28 -29.21
CA VAL A 37 2.96 -4.27 -30.32
C VAL A 37 2.24 -3.82 -31.58
N ASN A 38 2.67 -2.68 -32.14
CA ASN A 38 2.12 -2.14 -33.38
C ASN A 38 3.16 -2.24 -34.52
N PRO A 39 3.18 -3.34 -35.29
CA PRO A 39 4.10 -3.49 -36.42
C PRO A 39 3.75 -2.51 -37.55
N GLU A 40 4.73 -1.73 -37.99
CA GLU A 40 4.55 -0.69 -39.01
C GLU A 40 5.00 -1.16 -40.39
N LYS A 41 5.99 -2.06 -40.45
CA LYS A 41 6.60 -2.60 -41.67
C LYS A 41 6.53 -4.12 -41.71
N ASP A 42 6.80 -4.70 -42.88
CA ASP A 42 6.80 -6.15 -43.05
C ASP A 42 7.86 -6.86 -42.19
N GLU A 43 9.02 -6.25 -41.95
CA GLU A 43 10.05 -6.79 -41.03
C GLU A 43 9.51 -6.89 -39.59
N ASP A 44 8.83 -5.86 -39.08
CA ASP A 44 8.23 -5.89 -37.73
C ASP A 44 7.17 -7.00 -37.60
N TRP A 45 6.44 -7.27 -38.69
CA TRP A 45 5.49 -8.38 -38.74
C TRP A 45 6.18 -9.74 -38.70
N LEU A 46 7.29 -9.91 -39.42
CA LEU A 46 8.07 -11.15 -39.41
C LEU A 46 8.63 -11.41 -38.01
N ASP A 47 9.25 -10.41 -37.36
CA ASP A 47 9.76 -10.55 -35.99
C ASP A 47 8.66 -10.94 -35.00
N LEU A 48 7.47 -10.34 -35.13
CA LEU A 48 6.33 -10.64 -34.27
C LEU A 48 5.75 -12.04 -34.55
N GLU A 49 5.73 -12.47 -35.81
CA GLU A 49 5.30 -13.81 -36.23
C GLU A 49 6.28 -14.89 -35.73
N ASP A 50 7.59 -14.64 -35.80
CA ASP A 50 8.63 -15.54 -35.26
C ASP A 50 8.52 -15.63 -33.74
N LYS A 51 8.40 -14.50 -33.05
CA LYS A 51 8.16 -14.48 -31.59
C LYS A 51 6.87 -15.23 -31.23
N TYR A 52 5.80 -15.06 -31.99
CA TYR A 52 4.56 -15.81 -31.78
C TYR A 52 4.77 -17.32 -31.92
N ALA A 53 5.52 -17.76 -32.93
CA ALA A 53 5.84 -19.17 -33.13
C ALA A 53 6.67 -19.73 -31.97
N GLU A 54 7.75 -19.04 -31.56
CA GLU A 54 8.59 -19.44 -30.43
C GLU A 54 7.81 -19.55 -29.12
N ASP A 55 6.94 -18.59 -28.83
CA ASP A 55 6.09 -18.61 -27.62
C ASP A 55 5.12 -19.80 -27.64
N VAL A 56 4.48 -20.07 -28.80
CA VAL A 56 3.59 -21.24 -28.98
C VAL A 56 4.35 -22.54 -28.81
N GLU A 57 5.54 -22.66 -29.40
CA GLU A 57 6.39 -23.84 -29.25
C GLU A 57 6.83 -24.04 -27.80
N THR A 58 7.23 -22.96 -27.13
CA THR A 58 7.62 -22.97 -25.73
C THR A 58 6.48 -23.42 -24.82
N GLU A 59 5.28 -22.86 -25.01
CA GLU A 59 4.09 -23.27 -24.26
C GLU A 59 3.68 -24.71 -24.54
N LEU A 60 3.66 -25.12 -25.81
CA LEU A 60 3.38 -26.50 -26.19
C LEU A 60 4.41 -27.46 -25.56
N GLY A 61 5.67 -27.05 -25.51
CA GLY A 61 6.73 -27.77 -24.81
C GLY A 61 6.39 -27.96 -23.33
N LYS A 62 5.96 -26.91 -22.63
CA LYS A 62 5.54 -26.99 -21.23
C LYS A 62 4.37 -27.96 -21.03
N TYR A 63 3.36 -27.94 -21.91
CA TYR A 63 2.23 -28.87 -21.82
C TYR A 63 2.67 -30.31 -22.06
N LYS A 64 3.54 -30.56 -23.05
CA LYS A 64 4.09 -31.90 -23.30
C LYS A 64 4.87 -32.42 -22.12
N THR A 65 5.77 -31.61 -21.55
CA THR A 65 6.53 -31.99 -20.36
C THR A 65 5.61 -32.26 -19.17
N ALA A 66 4.59 -31.42 -18.94
CA ALA A 66 3.62 -31.65 -17.87
C ALA A 66 2.79 -32.92 -18.09
N GLU A 67 2.37 -33.20 -19.32
CA GLU A 67 1.65 -34.42 -19.70
C GLU A 67 2.53 -35.66 -19.50
N GLU A 68 3.79 -35.61 -19.90
CA GLU A 68 4.76 -36.69 -19.69
C GLU A 68 4.98 -36.97 -18.21
N SER A 69 5.23 -35.94 -17.40
CA SER A 69 5.38 -36.08 -15.94
C SER A 69 4.12 -36.60 -15.26
N LEU A 70 2.94 -36.15 -15.70
CA LEU A 70 1.66 -36.63 -15.16
C LEU A 70 1.43 -38.10 -15.52
N ASN A 71 1.72 -38.49 -16.76
CA ASN A 71 1.62 -39.87 -17.22
C ASN A 71 2.62 -40.79 -16.50
N GLU A 72 3.83 -40.31 -16.22
CA GLU A 72 4.81 -41.04 -15.43
C GLU A 72 4.31 -41.27 -14.00
N ALA A 73 3.81 -40.23 -13.34
CA ALA A 73 3.22 -40.33 -12.01
C ALA A 73 2.02 -41.31 -11.97
N MET A 74 1.14 -41.26 -12.99
CA MET A 74 0.01 -42.19 -13.10
C MET A 74 0.41 -43.64 -13.36
N ARG A 75 1.56 -43.88 -14.02
CA ARG A 75 2.11 -45.22 -14.20
C ARG A 75 2.78 -45.74 -12.93
N ALA A 76 3.45 -44.86 -12.20
CA ALA A 76 4.07 -45.18 -10.92
C ALA A 76 3.02 -45.49 -9.85
N GLU A 77 1.90 -44.75 -9.86
CA GLU A 77 0.82 -44.84 -8.88
C GLU A 77 -0.55 -45.10 -9.56
N PRO A 78 -0.90 -46.36 -9.85
CA PRO A 78 -2.16 -46.73 -10.52
C PRO A 78 -3.43 -46.24 -9.80
N GLU A 79 -3.42 -46.20 -8.47
CA GLU A 79 -4.50 -45.72 -7.63
C GLU A 79 -4.74 -44.22 -7.85
N PHE A 80 -3.67 -43.44 -8.02
CA PHE A 80 -3.77 -42.03 -8.38
C PHE A 80 -4.41 -41.85 -9.77
N ALA A 81 -4.03 -42.67 -10.75
CA ALA A 81 -4.65 -42.65 -12.07
C ALA A 81 -6.15 -42.95 -12.00
N GLN A 82 -6.55 -43.94 -11.19
CA GLN A 82 -7.95 -44.30 -10.99
C GLN A 82 -8.75 -43.18 -10.31
N ILE A 83 -8.18 -42.55 -9.28
CA ILE A 83 -8.78 -41.38 -8.60
C ILE A 83 -8.96 -40.23 -9.60
N ALA A 84 -7.93 -39.91 -10.39
CA ALA A 84 -7.99 -38.86 -11.40
C ALA A 84 -9.08 -39.14 -12.45
N TYR A 85 -9.19 -40.38 -12.92
CA TYR A 85 -10.26 -40.80 -13.85
C TYR A 85 -11.65 -40.66 -13.22
N ASP A 86 -11.84 -41.10 -11.98
CA ASP A 86 -13.12 -41.02 -11.29
C ASP A 86 -13.57 -39.57 -11.06
N ILE A 87 -12.64 -38.64 -10.84
CA ILE A 87 -12.94 -37.21 -10.71
C ILE A 87 -13.18 -36.57 -12.08
N ALA A 88 -12.28 -36.77 -13.03
CA ALA A 88 -12.30 -36.05 -14.31
C ALA A 88 -13.40 -36.56 -15.25
N VAL A 89 -13.59 -37.87 -15.32
CA VAL A 89 -14.53 -38.53 -16.24
C VAL A 89 -15.84 -38.84 -15.53
N ASN A 90 -15.78 -39.53 -14.38
CA ASN A 90 -17.00 -39.93 -13.65
C ASN A 90 -17.58 -38.82 -12.77
N LYS A 91 -16.92 -37.66 -12.69
CA LYS A 91 -17.37 -36.48 -11.93
C LYS A 91 -17.64 -36.78 -10.45
N MET A 92 -16.92 -37.76 -9.89
CA MET A 92 -17.05 -38.10 -8.48
C MET A 92 -16.42 -37.02 -7.59
N PRO A 93 -17.02 -36.70 -6.43
CA PRO A 93 -16.35 -35.88 -5.43
C PRO A 93 -15.04 -36.52 -4.99
N PHE A 94 -14.00 -35.71 -4.77
CA PHE A 94 -12.65 -36.17 -4.45
C PHE A 94 -12.63 -37.26 -3.35
N ARG A 95 -13.27 -37.01 -2.20
CA ARG A 95 -13.28 -37.96 -1.07
C ARG A 95 -13.93 -39.31 -1.42
N VAL A 96 -14.94 -39.30 -2.29
CA VAL A 96 -15.61 -40.54 -2.73
C VAL A 96 -14.71 -41.31 -3.69
N ALA A 97 -14.03 -40.62 -4.62
CA ALA A 97 -13.05 -41.24 -5.50
C ALA A 97 -11.87 -41.85 -4.73
N VAL A 98 -11.33 -41.14 -3.73
CA VAL A 98 -10.28 -41.67 -2.85
C VAL A 98 -10.75 -42.92 -2.11
N ALA A 99 -11.91 -42.85 -1.43
CA ALA A 99 -12.42 -44.00 -0.66
C ALA A 99 -12.78 -45.22 -1.51
N LYS A 100 -12.99 -45.04 -2.82
CA LYS A 100 -13.22 -46.13 -3.77
C LYS A 100 -11.92 -46.80 -4.21
N SER A 101 -10.83 -46.04 -4.32
CA SER A 101 -9.52 -46.54 -4.78
C SER A 101 -8.58 -46.96 -3.67
N LEU A 102 -8.70 -46.36 -2.48
CA LEU A 102 -7.82 -46.56 -1.32
C LEU A 102 -8.66 -46.79 -0.06
N SER A 103 -8.24 -47.75 0.75
CA SER A 103 -8.80 -47.95 2.09
C SER A 103 -8.30 -46.87 3.04
N GLN A 104 -8.98 -46.69 4.17
CA GLN A 104 -8.53 -45.72 5.16
C GLN A 104 -7.18 -46.12 5.79
N GLU A 105 -6.92 -47.43 5.91
CA GLU A 105 -5.60 -47.91 6.37
C GLU A 105 -4.48 -47.60 5.36
N ASP A 106 -4.76 -47.66 4.06
CA ASP A 106 -3.77 -47.43 2.99
C ASP A 106 -3.28 -45.97 2.94
N LEU A 107 -4.03 -45.04 3.52
CA LEU A 107 -3.69 -43.61 3.57
C LEU A 107 -2.72 -43.25 4.71
N ILE A 108 -2.45 -44.19 5.62
CA ILE A 108 -1.59 -43.98 6.79
C ILE A 108 -0.43 -44.98 6.69
N PRO A 109 0.77 -44.53 6.27
CA PRO A 109 1.91 -45.43 6.15
C PRO A 109 2.31 -45.99 7.52
N GLN A 110 2.85 -47.21 7.49
CA GLN A 110 3.33 -47.93 8.67
C GLN A 110 4.82 -47.69 8.88
N GLU A 111 5.29 -47.93 10.11
CA GLU A 111 6.71 -47.84 10.43
C GLU A 111 7.50 -48.88 9.61
N GLY A 112 8.40 -48.39 8.76
CA GLY A 112 9.15 -49.20 7.79
C GLY A 112 8.78 -48.92 6.33
N ASP A 113 7.67 -48.23 6.08
CA ASP A 113 7.30 -47.80 4.73
C ASP A 113 8.21 -46.64 4.26
N PRO A 114 8.51 -46.54 2.95
CA PRO A 114 9.43 -45.53 2.41
C PRO A 114 9.00 -44.08 2.68
N ASP A 115 7.71 -43.84 2.82
CA ASP A 115 7.07 -42.53 2.98
C ASP A 115 6.69 -42.20 4.44
N TYR A 116 6.93 -43.12 5.40
CA TYR A 116 6.53 -42.97 6.79
C TYR A 116 7.09 -41.71 7.47
N GLU A 117 8.39 -41.45 7.34
CA GLU A 117 9.04 -40.30 7.99
C GLU A 117 8.52 -38.96 7.44
N GLU A 118 8.31 -38.90 6.12
CA GLU A 118 7.80 -37.68 5.49
C GLU A 118 6.33 -37.44 5.85
N TYR A 119 5.50 -38.51 5.84
CA TYR A 119 4.13 -38.44 6.33
C TYR A 119 4.08 -37.94 7.78
N ARG A 120 4.92 -38.51 8.65
CA ARG A 120 5.00 -38.12 10.06
C ARG A 120 5.36 -36.64 10.20
N ARG A 121 6.39 -36.18 9.48
CA ARG A 121 6.83 -34.77 9.49
C ARG A 121 5.71 -33.82 9.09
N VAL A 122 5.04 -34.08 7.97
CA VAL A 122 3.93 -33.25 7.47
C VAL A 122 2.74 -33.26 8.45
N ARG A 123 2.45 -34.42 9.05
CA ARG A 123 1.38 -34.55 10.04
C ARG A 123 1.68 -33.78 11.32
N GLU A 124 2.90 -33.86 11.83
CA GLU A 124 3.35 -33.11 13.02
C GLU A 124 3.33 -31.60 12.75
N GLU A 125 3.75 -31.16 11.57
CA GLU A 125 3.68 -29.76 11.15
C GLU A 125 2.23 -29.26 11.16
N LYS A 126 1.31 -30.01 10.57
CA LYS A 126 -0.12 -29.66 10.56
C LYS A 126 -0.74 -29.61 11.95
N ILE A 127 -0.40 -30.57 12.81
CA ILE A 127 -0.84 -30.56 14.22
C ILE A 127 -0.31 -29.32 14.94
N THR A 128 0.95 -28.97 14.72
CA THR A 128 1.59 -27.80 15.34
C THR A 128 0.94 -26.51 14.87
N GLN A 129 0.71 -26.37 13.56
CA GLN A 129 0.03 -25.22 12.97
C GLN A 129 -1.40 -25.08 13.51
N ASN A 130 -2.15 -26.18 13.59
CA ASN A 130 -3.51 -26.17 14.12
C ASN A 130 -3.53 -25.77 15.60
N LYS A 131 -2.63 -26.32 16.43
CA LYS A 131 -2.51 -25.94 17.84
C LYS A 131 -2.16 -24.46 18.00
N ALA A 132 -1.22 -23.96 17.22
CA ALA A 132 -0.84 -22.55 17.26
C ALA A 132 -2.01 -21.64 16.82
N PHE A 133 -2.78 -22.07 15.83
CA PHE A 133 -3.99 -21.36 15.40
C PHE A 133 -5.05 -21.37 16.50
N GLU A 134 -5.37 -22.54 17.06
CA GLU A 134 -6.33 -22.69 18.17
C GLU A 134 -5.93 -21.85 19.39
N GLU A 135 -4.65 -21.86 19.76
CA GLU A 135 -4.13 -21.06 20.87
C GLU A 135 -4.28 -19.56 20.59
N ARG A 136 -3.93 -19.09 19.38
CA ARG A 136 -4.14 -17.70 18.97
C ARG A 136 -5.62 -17.32 19.00
N THR A 137 -6.50 -18.16 18.45
CA THR A 137 -7.94 -17.91 18.46
C THR A 137 -8.49 -17.83 19.88
N LYS A 138 -8.06 -18.73 20.77
CA LYS A 138 -8.44 -18.71 22.18
C LYS A 138 -7.97 -17.43 22.88
N GLN A 139 -6.71 -17.04 22.67
CA GLN A 139 -6.16 -15.81 23.25
C GLN A 139 -6.88 -14.57 22.72
N ILE A 140 -7.23 -14.51 21.42
CA ILE A 140 -8.01 -13.42 20.85
C ILE A 140 -9.38 -13.33 21.53
N ALA A 141 -10.10 -14.45 21.65
CA ALA A 141 -11.42 -14.47 22.30
C ALA A 141 -11.35 -14.08 23.79
N GLU A 142 -10.34 -14.54 24.52
CA GLU A 142 -10.11 -14.13 25.92
C GLU A 142 -9.78 -12.64 26.04
N ASN A 143 -9.06 -12.08 25.07
CA ASN A 143 -8.70 -10.66 25.06
C ASN A 143 -9.86 -9.78 24.63
N GLU A 144 -10.72 -10.21 23.71
CA GLU A 144 -11.89 -9.44 23.25
C GLU A 144 -12.80 -9.04 24.42
N ALA A 145 -13.13 -10.00 25.29
CA ALA A 145 -13.94 -9.74 26.48
C ALA A 145 -13.25 -8.76 27.46
N LYS A 146 -11.93 -8.86 27.62
CA LYS A 146 -11.15 -7.96 28.48
C LYS A 146 -11.03 -6.55 27.88
N THR A 147 -10.89 -6.45 26.56
CA THR A 147 -10.77 -5.17 25.84
C THR A 147 -12.03 -4.34 26.00
N LEU A 148 -13.21 -4.95 25.85
CA LEU A 148 -14.48 -4.24 26.07
C LEU A 148 -14.59 -3.68 27.50
N SER A 149 -14.29 -4.51 28.50
CA SER A 149 -14.29 -4.05 29.90
C SER A 149 -13.27 -2.96 30.18
N ALA A 150 -12.10 -2.97 29.52
CA ALA A 150 -11.10 -1.92 29.66
C ALA A 150 -11.54 -0.60 29.03
N ILE A 151 -12.22 -0.66 27.88
CA ILE A 151 -12.79 0.52 27.21
C ILE A 151 -13.92 1.11 28.07
N ASP A 152 -14.78 0.27 28.64
CA ASP A 152 -15.85 0.70 29.56
C ASP A 152 -15.27 1.46 30.76
N ALA A 153 -14.29 0.86 31.45
CA ALA A 153 -13.64 1.47 32.61
C ALA A 153 -12.94 2.80 32.25
N PHE A 154 -12.26 2.86 31.11
CA PHE A 154 -11.62 4.08 30.64
C PHE A 154 -12.64 5.18 30.31
N ALA A 155 -13.74 4.83 29.66
CA ALA A 155 -14.82 5.76 29.33
C ALA A 155 -15.47 6.33 30.60
N GLU A 156 -15.75 5.49 31.60
CA GLU A 156 -16.28 5.91 32.89
C GLU A 156 -15.31 6.85 33.64
N GLU A 157 -14.02 6.49 33.73
CA GLU A 157 -13.01 7.29 34.43
C GLU A 157 -12.82 8.67 33.80
N ASN A 158 -12.97 8.77 32.48
CA ASN A 158 -12.79 10.02 31.74
C ASN A 158 -14.11 10.76 31.44
N GLY A 159 -15.25 10.25 31.92
CA GLY A 159 -16.57 10.89 31.76
C GLY A 159 -17.05 10.96 30.31
N TYR A 160 -16.74 9.96 29.50
CA TYR A 160 -17.15 9.92 28.09
C TYR A 160 -18.66 9.67 27.98
N THR A 161 -19.30 10.29 26.97
CA THR A 161 -20.66 9.88 26.58
C THR A 161 -20.63 8.57 25.81
N GLU A 162 -21.77 7.88 25.71
CA GLU A 162 -21.87 6.66 24.91
C GLU A 162 -21.46 6.89 23.45
N GLU A 163 -21.80 8.04 22.86
CA GLU A 163 -21.38 8.38 21.49
C GLU A 163 -19.86 8.53 21.35
N GLN A 164 -19.19 9.09 22.37
CA GLN A 164 -17.73 9.22 22.36
C GLN A 164 -17.03 7.87 22.52
N LYS A 165 -17.60 7.00 23.36
CA LYS A 165 -17.15 5.62 23.54
C LYS A 165 -17.31 4.80 22.27
N ASP A 166 -18.45 4.88 21.59
CA ASP A 166 -18.68 4.23 20.30
C ASP A 166 -17.70 4.73 19.23
N GLY A 167 -17.43 6.03 19.21
CA GLY A 167 -16.40 6.63 18.37
C GLY A 167 -15.00 6.06 18.64
N LEU A 168 -14.64 5.87 19.91
CA LEU A 168 -13.37 5.27 20.31
C LEU A 168 -13.26 3.81 19.86
N ILE A 169 -14.30 3.01 20.07
CA ILE A 169 -14.35 1.59 19.63
C ILE A 169 -14.18 1.52 18.11
N THR A 170 -14.89 2.38 17.37
CA THR A 170 -14.81 2.43 15.91
C THR A 170 -13.39 2.77 15.44
N LEU A 171 -12.74 3.76 16.05
CA LEU A 171 -11.37 4.15 15.72
C LEU A 171 -10.36 3.02 16.00
N ILE A 172 -10.52 2.31 17.12
CA ILE A 172 -9.68 1.17 17.48
C ILE A 172 -9.81 0.06 16.42
N ASN A 173 -11.03 -0.31 16.03
CA ASN A 173 -11.28 -1.36 15.03
C ASN A 173 -10.73 -0.98 13.65
N ASP A 174 -10.99 0.23 13.16
CA ASP A 174 -10.46 0.71 11.87
C ASP A 174 -8.92 0.71 11.85
N THR A 175 -8.29 1.06 12.97
CA THR A 175 -6.83 1.01 13.12
C THR A 175 -6.33 -0.44 13.08
N PHE A 176 -6.97 -1.37 13.80
CA PHE A 176 -6.61 -2.78 13.78
C PHE A 176 -6.76 -3.40 12.40
N ASP A 177 -7.86 -3.12 11.69
CA ASP A 177 -8.11 -3.63 10.35
C ASP A 177 -7.00 -3.22 9.37
N LYS A 178 -6.62 -1.94 9.38
CA LYS A 178 -5.49 -1.43 8.56
C LYS A 178 -4.17 -2.12 8.90
N LEU A 179 -3.87 -2.30 10.18
CA LEU A 179 -2.63 -2.94 10.62
C LEU A 179 -2.58 -4.43 10.23
N ILE A 180 -3.70 -5.15 10.36
CA ILE A 180 -3.83 -6.55 9.93
C ILE A 180 -3.61 -6.66 8.41
N MET A 181 -4.17 -5.72 7.65
CA MET A 181 -4.00 -5.65 6.19
C MET A 181 -2.65 -5.06 5.75
N LYS A 182 -1.79 -4.64 6.69
CA LYS A 182 -0.51 -3.94 6.44
C LYS A 182 -0.67 -2.66 5.60
N GLU A 183 -1.82 -2.02 5.69
CA GLU A 183 -2.12 -0.76 5.01
C GLU A 183 -1.63 0.42 5.86
N ILE A 184 -0.40 0.87 5.61
CA ILE A 184 0.20 2.00 6.33
C ILE A 184 -0.03 3.29 5.53
N THR A 185 -0.99 4.09 5.97
CA THR A 185 -1.33 5.37 5.33
C THR A 185 -0.64 6.56 6.02
N PRO A 186 -0.44 7.69 5.32
CA PRO A 186 0.06 8.93 5.93
C PRO A 186 -0.79 9.39 7.13
N GLU A 187 -2.11 9.21 7.08
CA GLU A 187 -3.04 9.56 8.14
C GLU A 187 -2.79 8.70 9.39
N LEU A 188 -2.57 7.40 9.22
CA LEU A 188 -2.23 6.50 10.32
C LEU A 188 -0.88 6.88 10.94
N LEU A 189 0.15 7.16 10.13
CA LEU A 189 1.44 7.66 10.62
C LEU A 189 1.32 8.97 11.38
N LEU A 190 0.48 9.90 10.91
CA LEU A 190 0.24 11.17 11.58
C LEU A 190 -0.45 10.97 12.94
N SER A 191 -1.39 10.01 13.05
CA SER A 191 -2.04 9.69 14.32
C SER A 191 -1.03 9.17 15.35
N PHE A 192 -0.11 8.28 14.96
CA PHE A 192 0.97 7.82 15.84
C PHE A 192 1.95 8.94 16.21
N HIS A 193 2.31 9.81 15.25
CA HIS A 193 3.16 10.96 15.55
C HIS A 193 2.54 11.89 16.60
N LYS A 194 1.24 12.19 16.49
CA LYS A 194 0.51 13.01 17.47
C LYS A 194 0.46 12.33 18.83
N MET A 195 0.18 11.02 18.85
CA MET A 195 0.18 10.23 20.10
C MET A 195 1.54 10.29 20.81
N MET A 196 2.65 10.17 20.07
CA MET A 196 4.00 10.23 20.64
C MET A 196 4.40 11.60 21.19
N ASN A 197 3.85 12.68 20.63
CA ASN A 197 4.26 14.05 20.96
C ASN A 197 3.23 14.84 21.78
N PHE A 198 2.10 14.22 22.14
CA PHE A 198 0.97 14.90 22.80
C PHE A 198 1.39 15.76 23.99
N ASP A 199 2.11 15.20 24.95
CA ASP A 199 2.52 15.92 26.17
C ASP A 199 3.47 17.09 25.86
N ASN A 200 4.38 16.91 24.90
CA ASN A 200 5.33 17.94 24.50
C ASN A 200 4.60 19.09 23.80
N GLU A 201 3.66 18.77 22.91
CA GLU A 201 2.87 19.75 22.16
C GLU A 201 1.94 20.53 23.10
N VAL A 202 1.29 19.87 24.07
CA VAL A 202 0.45 20.51 25.08
C VAL A 202 1.26 21.48 25.93
N LYS A 203 2.43 21.04 26.42
CA LYS A 203 3.31 21.89 27.23
C LYS A 203 3.84 23.09 26.44
N ALA A 204 4.25 22.88 25.19
CA ALA A 204 4.70 23.95 24.32
C ALA A 204 3.57 24.97 24.05
N ALA A 205 2.34 24.50 23.84
CA ALA A 205 1.17 25.35 23.67
C ALA A 205 0.85 26.16 24.94
N GLU A 206 0.96 25.56 26.14
CA GLU A 206 0.78 26.27 27.40
C GLU A 206 1.83 27.38 27.60
N GLU A 207 3.10 27.08 27.35
CA GLU A 207 4.19 28.06 27.44
C GLU A 207 4.00 29.21 26.44
N ALA A 208 3.63 28.90 25.20
CA ALA A 208 3.34 29.90 24.18
C ALA A 208 2.16 30.80 24.59
N GLY A 209 1.06 30.21 25.05
CA GLY A 209 -0.12 30.96 25.52
C GLY A 209 0.17 31.84 26.74
N LYS A 210 1.03 31.39 27.66
CA LYS A 210 1.48 32.21 28.80
C LYS A 210 2.32 33.40 28.35
N ILE A 211 3.19 33.22 27.35
CA ILE A 211 3.98 34.33 26.79
C ILE A 211 3.06 35.33 26.08
N GLU A 212 2.13 34.84 25.25
CA GLU A 212 1.16 35.67 24.54
C GLU A 212 0.29 36.49 25.52
N GLY A 213 -0.31 35.84 26.53
CA GLY A 213 -1.12 36.53 27.53
C GLY A 213 -0.33 37.57 28.34
N ARG A 214 0.97 37.34 28.60
CA ARG A 214 1.83 38.36 29.23
C ARG A 214 2.07 39.55 28.32
N ASN A 215 2.27 39.32 27.03
CA ASN A 215 2.47 40.39 26.04
C ASN A 215 1.19 41.23 25.88
N GLU A 216 0.02 40.60 25.78
CA GLU A 216 -1.26 41.28 25.72
C GLU A 216 -1.51 42.13 26.97
N ALA A 217 -1.25 41.59 28.17
CA ALA A 217 -1.40 42.34 29.43
C ALA A 217 -0.47 43.56 29.50
N ILE A 218 0.76 43.45 28.98
CA ILE A 218 1.69 44.57 28.87
C ILE A 218 1.15 45.63 27.91
N ASP A 219 0.59 45.23 26.77
CA ASP A 219 0.06 46.16 25.79
C ASP A 219 -1.20 46.88 26.27
N VAL A 220 -2.08 46.19 27.01
CA VAL A 220 -3.23 46.81 27.69
C VAL A 220 -2.76 47.85 28.71
N LYS A 221 -1.76 47.51 29.56
CA LYS A 221 -1.19 48.48 30.51
C LYS A 221 -0.56 49.69 29.83
N LYS A 222 0.20 49.47 28.76
CA LYS A 222 0.81 50.57 27.98
C LYS A 222 -0.23 51.49 27.35
N LYS A 223 -1.38 50.96 26.90
CA LYS A 223 -2.49 51.78 26.37
C LYS A 223 -3.13 52.60 27.49
N ALA A 224 -3.45 51.99 28.62
CA ALA A 224 -3.99 52.68 29.80
C ALA A 224 -3.03 53.77 30.33
N ASP A 225 -1.71 53.50 30.37
CA ASP A 225 -0.70 54.47 30.80
C ASP A 225 -0.53 55.64 29.82
N LYS A 226 -0.78 55.42 28.53
CA LYS A 226 -0.79 56.50 27.52
C LYS A 226 -2.03 57.37 27.64
N GLU A 227 -3.19 56.76 27.87
CA GLU A 227 -4.46 57.47 28.10
C GLU A 227 -4.41 58.30 29.40
N ASN A 228 -3.79 57.78 30.45
CA ASN A 228 -3.59 58.49 31.72
C ASN A 228 -2.52 59.59 31.68
N LYS A 229 -1.67 59.64 30.65
CA LYS A 229 -0.66 60.70 30.44
C LYS A 229 -1.15 61.86 29.56
N SER A 230 -2.41 61.82 29.11
CA SER A 230 -3.07 62.92 28.38
C SER A 230 -3.82 63.89 29.32
N GLY A 231 -3.14 64.35 30.37
CA GLY A 231 -3.59 65.42 31.26
C GLY A 231 -2.41 66.31 31.63
N ASP A 232 -2.36 67.51 31.07
CA ASP A 232 -1.26 68.47 31.11
C ASP A 232 -0.77 68.80 32.54
N GLY A 233 0.52 68.59 32.77
CA GLY A 233 1.23 68.96 34.01
C GLY A 233 2.57 69.62 33.74
N VAL A 234 2.65 70.39 32.65
CA VAL A 234 3.86 71.12 32.27
C VAL A 234 3.97 72.43 33.09
N PRO A 235 5.15 72.69 33.66
CA PRO A 235 5.77 73.99 33.41
C PRO A 235 7.12 73.79 32.71
N ILE A 236 7.30 74.39 31.53
CA ILE A 236 8.61 74.57 30.89
C ILE A 236 9.28 75.75 31.59
N PRO A 237 10.42 75.58 32.27
CA PRO A 237 11.20 76.71 32.75
C PRO A 237 11.97 77.32 31.58
N ALA A 238 11.77 78.62 31.39
CA ALA A 238 12.47 79.43 30.41
C ALA A 238 14.00 79.40 30.66
N GLY A 239 14.75 79.09 29.61
CA GLY A 239 16.20 79.32 29.56
C GLY A 239 17.08 78.13 29.92
N ALA A 240 17.24 77.18 29.00
CA ALA A 240 18.44 76.36 28.95
C ALA A 240 18.73 75.95 27.50
N LYS A 241 19.90 76.37 27.00
CA LYS A 241 20.48 75.95 25.71
C LYS A 241 20.71 74.44 25.74
N VAL A 242 20.25 73.73 24.72
CA VAL A 242 20.71 72.36 24.45
C VAL A 242 21.87 72.45 23.46
N PRO A 243 23.09 72.00 23.82
CA PRO A 243 24.25 71.98 22.93
C PRO A 243 24.16 70.85 21.91
N ASP A 244 24.89 71.05 20.82
CA ASP A 244 25.01 70.18 19.64
C ASP A 244 25.84 68.91 19.90
N LYS A 245 25.46 67.85 19.16
CA LYS A 245 26.24 66.68 18.69
C LYS A 245 26.78 65.63 19.68
N GLN A 246 26.35 64.39 19.48
CA GLN A 246 27.27 63.31 19.07
C GLN A 246 26.53 62.10 18.46
N GLU A 247 26.75 61.88 17.16
CA GLU A 247 26.55 60.60 16.50
C GLU A 247 27.55 59.58 17.05
N ARG A 248 27.08 58.38 17.43
CA ARG A 248 27.84 57.14 17.30
C ARG A 248 26.94 55.98 16.91
N ARG A 249 26.88 55.77 15.58
CA ARG A 249 26.92 54.50 14.83
C ARG A 249 26.30 53.27 15.52
N GLY A 250 25.09 52.91 15.08
CA GLY A 250 24.62 51.54 15.16
C GLY A 250 25.33 50.67 14.12
N ASN A 251 26.00 49.61 14.55
CA ASN A 251 26.39 48.52 13.66
C ASN A 251 25.18 47.58 13.55
N SER A 252 24.43 47.69 12.45
CA SER A 252 23.53 46.62 11.99
C SER A 252 24.37 45.53 11.33
N LEU A 253 24.14 44.28 11.74
CA LEU A 253 24.98 43.11 11.48
C LEU A 253 24.64 42.36 10.17
N PHE A 254 23.78 42.92 9.31
CA PHE A 254 23.29 42.24 8.11
C PHE A 254 23.12 43.19 6.93
N GLU A 255 24.22 43.51 6.26
CA GLU A 255 24.22 43.95 4.85
C GLU A 255 25.35 43.19 4.14
N GLY A 256 25.00 42.15 3.37
CA GLY A 256 25.99 41.44 2.57
C GLY A 256 25.74 39.96 2.29
N VAL A 257 24.51 39.44 2.33
CA VAL A 257 24.21 38.16 1.66
C VAL A 257 23.82 38.45 0.23
N GLY A 258 24.85 38.69 -0.57
CA GLY A 258 24.74 39.03 -1.97
C GLY A 258 25.88 38.37 -2.74
N ASN A 259 25.63 37.12 -3.12
CA ASN A 259 26.17 36.49 -4.32
C ASN A 259 27.66 36.03 -4.26
N ARG A 260 27.87 34.72 -4.36
CA ARG A 260 28.84 34.06 -5.27
C ARG A 260 28.79 32.52 -5.16
N PRO A 261 29.25 31.79 -6.19
CA PRO A 261 28.50 30.65 -6.74
C PRO A 261 29.29 29.32 -6.74
N LYS A 262 28.52 28.26 -7.06
CA LYS A 262 28.86 26.97 -7.71
C LYS A 262 30.24 26.35 -7.46
N ILE A 263 30.20 25.16 -6.85
CA ILE A 263 30.73 23.91 -7.44
C ILE A 263 29.60 22.88 -7.37
#